data_AF-A0A0C9VXA3-F1
#
_entry.id   AF-A0A0C9VXA3-F1
#
_cell.length_a   1.000
_cell.length_b   1.000
_cell.length_c   1.000
_cell.angle_alpha   90.00
_cell.angle_beta   90.00
_cell.angle_gamma   90.00
#
_symmetry.space_group_name_H-M   'P 1'
#
loop_
_entity.id
_entity.type
_entity.pdbx_description
1 polymer ?
#
loop_
_entity_poly.entity_id
_entity_poly.type
_entity_poly.pdbx_seq_one_letter_code
_entity_poly.pdbx_strand_id
1 'polypeptide(L)'
;PFAPERVEEIISRINIGLDLINEQCEEVLNLVHEFADMFALSLVEVIPVDFMRHKLHVDPKVTLPTKVNQWPVTGAQCEWYNKILDDMESAEIIQRVPAEFIKCLS
;
A
#
# COMPACT_ATOMS: atom_id res chain seq x y z
N PRO A 1 -23.83 5.77 -8.46
CA PRO A 1 -23.84 5.83 -6.97
C PRO A 1 -23.10 4.61 -6.41
N PHE A 2 -22.11 4.83 -5.55
CA PHE A 2 -21.38 3.75 -4.89
C PHE A 2 -22.28 3.01 -3.90
N ALA A 3 -21.94 1.76 -3.58
CA ALA A 3 -22.67 1.01 -2.55
C ALA A 3 -22.65 1.81 -1.24
N PRO A 4 -23.81 2.19 -0.67
CA PRO A 4 -23.87 3.06 0.51
C PRO A 4 -23.03 2.51 1.68
N GLU A 5 -23.12 1.20 1.92
CA GLU A 5 -22.34 0.50 2.95
C GLU A 5 -20.83 0.70 2.80
N ARG A 6 -20.33 0.75 1.56
CA ARG A 6 -18.90 0.97 1.27
C ARG A 6 -18.49 2.40 1.59
N VAL A 7 -19.33 3.38 1.25
CA VAL A 7 -19.05 4.79 1.51
C VAL A 7 -19.07 5.06 3.02
N GLU A 8 -20.02 4.48 3.74
CA GLU A 8 -20.08 4.54 5.20
C GLU A 8 -18.82 3.95 5.85
N GLU A 9 -18.33 2.81 5.35
CA GLU A 9 -17.08 2.21 5.84
C GLU A 9 -15.84 3.06 5.54
N ILE A 10 -15.80 3.77 4.41
CA ILE A 10 -14.72 4.75 4.15
C ILE A 10 -14.79 5.89 5.16
N ILE A 11 -15.98 6.47 5.34
CA ILE A 11 -16.19 7.59 6.27
C ILE A 11 -15.83 7.19 7.70
N SER A 12 -16.18 5.97 8.13
CA SER A 12 -15.88 5.46 9.48
C SER A 12 -14.38 5.39 9.78
N ARG A 13 -13.54 5.22 8.74
CA ARG A 13 -12.07 5.14 8.85
C ARG A 13 -11.38 6.50 8.71
N ILE A 14 -12.10 7.55 8.32
CA ILE A 14 -11.54 8.89 8.19
C ILE A 14 -11.59 9.59 9.54
N ASN A 15 -10.46 10.18 9.93
CA ASN A 15 -10.38 11.03 11.11
C ASN A 15 -10.26 12.49 10.64
N ILE A 16 -11.28 13.29 10.95
CA ILE A 16 -11.31 14.73 10.66
C ILE A 16 -10.73 15.46 11.88
N GLY A 17 -9.75 16.33 11.65
CA GLY A 17 -9.12 17.13 12.69
C GLY A 17 -10.09 18.07 13.40
N LEU A 18 -9.77 18.42 14.65
CA LEU A 18 -10.58 19.33 15.47
C LEU A 18 -10.43 20.82 15.06
N ASP A 19 -9.61 21.09 14.05
CA ASP A 19 -9.33 22.43 13.50
C ASP A 19 -10.38 22.91 12.49
N LEU A 20 -11.33 22.04 12.11
CA LEU A 20 -12.42 22.37 11.20
C LEU A 20 -13.70 22.72 11.95
N ILE A 21 -14.43 23.73 11.44
CA ILE A 21 -15.79 24.02 11.88
C ILE A 21 -16.78 23.05 11.22
N ASN A 22 -18.01 23.00 11.74
CA ASN A 22 -19.03 22.05 11.28
C ASN A 22 -19.29 22.13 9.78
N GLU A 23 -19.34 23.35 9.21
CA GLU A 23 -19.56 23.54 7.78
C GLU A 23 -18.42 22.95 6.94
N GLN A 24 -17.17 23.09 7.41
CA GLN A 24 -16.00 22.52 6.73
C GLN A 24 -15.96 21.00 6.87
N CYS A 25 -16.37 20.46 8.02
CA CYS A 25 -16.51 19.02 8.21
C CYS A 25 -17.54 18.44 7.22
N GLU A 26 -18.67 19.11 7.02
CA GLU A 26 -19.67 18.71 6.02
C GLU A 26 -19.12 18.77 4.59
N GLU A 27 -18.37 19.81 4.24
CA GLU A 27 -17.70 19.90 2.93
C GLU A 27 -16.72 18.73 2.70
N VAL A 28 -15.93 18.37 3.71
CA VAL A 28 -15.02 17.22 3.63
C VAL A 28 -15.78 15.92 3.43
N LEU A 29 -16.85 15.68 4.21
CA LEU A 29 -17.66 14.46 4.08
C LEU A 29 -18.34 14.37 2.71
N ASN A 30 -18.85 15.49 2.18
CA ASN A 30 -19.42 15.54 0.84
C ASN A 30 -18.38 15.22 -0.23
N LEU A 31 -17.15 15.73 -0.09
CA LEU A 31 -16.06 15.44 -1.02
C LEU A 31 -15.67 13.95 -0.98
N VAL A 32 -15.58 13.35 0.21
CA VAL A 32 -15.34 11.92 0.36
C VAL A 32 -16.44 11.10 -0.31
N HIS A 33 -17.69 11.52 -0.14
CA HIS A 33 -18.84 10.84 -0.76
C HIS A 33 -18.82 10.96 -2.29
N GLU A 34 -18.40 12.10 -2.83
CA GLU A 34 -18.26 12.33 -4.28
C GLU A 34 -17.16 11.44 -4.88
N PHE A 35 -16.02 11.32 -4.20
CA PHE A 35 -14.83 10.61 -4.69
C PHE A 35 -14.58 9.28 -3.96
N ALA A 36 -15.64 8.59 -3.54
CA ALA A 36 -15.48 7.36 -2.73
C ALA A 36 -14.77 6.22 -3.48
N ASP A 37 -14.77 6.22 -4.82
CA ASP A 37 -14.02 5.27 -5.66
C ASP A 37 -12.50 5.47 -5.63
N MET A 38 -12.03 6.67 -5.27
CA MET A 38 -10.59 6.94 -5.17
C MET A 38 -9.94 6.28 -3.96
N PHE A 39 -10.74 5.86 -2.98
CA PHE A 39 -10.26 5.16 -1.79
C PHE A 39 -10.28 3.65 -2.01
N ALA A 40 -9.29 2.95 -1.47
CA ALA A 40 -9.26 1.50 -1.40
C ALA A 40 -9.43 1.06 0.06
N LEU A 41 -10.42 0.22 0.36
CA LEU A 41 -10.63 -0.32 1.71
C LEU A 41 -9.70 -1.51 2.02
N SER A 42 -9.13 -2.10 0.98
CA SER A 42 -8.25 -3.26 1.01
C SER A 42 -7.20 -3.18 -0.10
N LEU A 43 -6.10 -3.93 0.04
CA LEU A 43 -5.04 -3.96 -0.96
C LEU A 43 -5.47 -4.61 -2.29
N VAL A 44 -6.43 -5.54 -2.25
CA VAL A 44 -6.94 -6.23 -3.44
C VAL A 44 -7.77 -5.31 -4.36
N GLU A 45 -8.25 -4.17 -3.85
CA GLU A 45 -8.88 -3.12 -4.66
C GLU A 45 -7.87 -2.31 -5.48
N VAL A 46 -6.57 -2.40 -5.13
CA VAL A 46 -5.51 -1.67 -5.85
C VAL A 46 -5.14 -2.45 -7.11
N ILE A 47 -5.48 -1.88 -8.26
CA ILE A 47 -5.16 -2.48 -9.56
C ILE A 47 -3.76 -2.01 -10.00
N PRO A 48 -2.82 -2.94 -10.25
CA PRO A 48 -1.51 -2.57 -10.76
C PRO A 48 -1.62 -2.04 -12.20
N VAL A 49 -0.77 -1.08 -12.54
CA VAL A 49 -0.65 -0.57 -13.92
C VAL A 49 0.04 -1.64 -14.78
N ASP A 50 -0.70 -2.25 -15.71
CA ASP A 50 -0.25 -3.37 -16.54
C ASP A 50 0.40 -2.93 -17.88
N PHE A 51 0.06 -1.73 -18.36
CA PHE A 51 0.52 -1.21 -19.65
C PHE A 51 1.88 -0.50 -19.58
N MET A 52 2.45 -0.27 -18.40
CA MET A 52 3.73 0.39 -18.21
C MET A 52 4.60 -0.37 -17.22
N ARG A 53 5.88 -0.54 -17.58
CA ARG A 53 6.89 -1.14 -16.70
C ARG A 53 7.94 -0.11 -16.33
N HIS A 54 8.10 0.13 -15.03
CA HIS A 54 9.20 0.96 -14.55
C HIS A 54 10.53 0.22 -14.74
N LYS A 55 11.47 0.83 -15.46
CA LYS A 55 12.83 0.31 -15.64
C LYS A 55 13.80 1.15 -14.83
N LEU A 56 14.43 0.54 -13.84
CA LEU A 56 15.56 1.13 -13.14
C LEU A 56 16.76 1.15 -14.11
N HIS A 57 17.12 2.33 -14.62
CA HIS A 57 18.29 2.52 -15.49
C HIS A 57 19.59 2.54 -14.68
N VAL A 58 19.90 1.43 -14.01
CA VAL A 58 21.13 1.29 -13.22
C VAL A 58 22.30 1.10 -14.17
N ASP A 59 23.37 1.89 -13.99
CA ASP A 59 24.60 1.75 -14.76
C ASP A 59 25.26 0.38 -14.45
N PRO A 60 25.45 -0.50 -15.45
CA PRO A 60 26.05 -1.81 -15.25
C PRO A 60 27.52 -1.75 -14.77
N LYS A 61 28.18 -0.59 -14.84
CA LYS A 61 29.56 -0.40 -14.36
C LYS A 61 29.63 -0.10 -12.87
N VAL A 62 28.52 0.26 -12.23
CA VAL A 62 28.49 0.58 -10.80
C VAL A 62 28.48 -0.71 -9.98
N THR A 63 29.37 -0.80 -9.00
CA THR A 63 29.36 -1.89 -8.02
C THR A 63 28.23 -1.63 -7.02
N LEU A 64 27.23 -2.50 -7.02
CA LEU A 64 26.09 -2.43 -6.10
C LEU A 64 26.42 -3.14 -4.77
N PRO A 65 25.86 -2.68 -3.63
CA PRO A 65 26.02 -3.37 -2.37
C PRO A 65 25.38 -4.77 -2.44
N THR A 66 26.13 -5.80 -2.03
CA THR A 66 25.69 -7.20 -2.09
C THR A 66 25.29 -7.78 -0.74
N LYS A 67 25.72 -7.15 0.36
CA LYS A 67 25.36 -7.55 1.73
C LYS A 67 24.15 -6.77 2.20
N VAL A 68 23.06 -7.48 2.43
CA VAL A 68 21.86 -6.93 3.07
C VAL A 68 21.72 -7.62 4.43
N ASN A 69 21.94 -6.88 5.51
CA ASN A 69 21.60 -7.36 6.85
C ASN A 69 20.14 -6.96 7.12
N GLN A 70 19.24 -7.93 7.26
CA GLN A 70 17.89 -7.64 7.75
C GLN A 70 17.96 -7.18 9.20
N TRP A 71 17.16 -6.16 9.51
CA TRP A 71 17.02 -5.69 10.88
C TRP A 71 16.34 -6.78 11.72
N PRO A 72 16.84 -7.10 12.93
CA PRO A 72 16.19 -8.08 13.80
C PRO A 72 14.78 -7.63 14.19
N VAL A 73 13.79 -8.46 13.90
CA VAL A 73 12.39 -8.19 14.18
C VAL A 73 11.98 -8.99 15.43
N THR A 74 11.25 -8.37 16.37
CA THR A 74 10.71 -9.10 17.52
C THR A 74 9.59 -10.06 17.10
N GLY A 75 9.24 -11.04 17.95
CA GLY A 75 8.19 -12.02 17.62
C GLY A 75 6.84 -11.38 17.27
N ALA A 76 6.35 -10.46 18.11
CA ALA A 76 5.08 -9.76 17.86
C ALA A 76 5.11 -8.90 16.58
N GLN A 77 6.25 -8.28 16.29
CA GLN A 77 6.42 -7.53 15.05
C GLN A 77 6.43 -8.46 13.84
N CYS A 78 7.11 -9.62 13.93
CA CYS A 78 7.18 -10.60 12.85
C CYS A 78 5.77 -11.10 12.48
N GLU A 79 4.94 -11.45 13.46
CA GLU A 79 3.55 -11.86 13.24
C GLU A 79 2.75 -10.76 12.53
N TRP A 80 2.90 -9.51 12.97
CA TRP A 80 2.23 -8.37 12.36
C TRP A 80 2.67 -8.15 10.90
N TYR A 81 3.99 -8.12 10.64
CA TYR A 81 4.53 -7.93 9.30
C TYR A 81 4.15 -9.07 8.35
N ASN A 82 4.19 -10.32 8.83
CA ASN A 82 3.82 -11.47 8.00
C ASN A 82 2.38 -11.37 7.51
N LYS A 83 1.44 -10.91 8.36
CA LYS A 83 0.06 -10.68 7.92
C LYS A 83 -0.03 -9.65 6.80
N ILE A 84 0.71 -8.54 6.90
CA ILE A 84 0.74 -7.52 5.85
C ILE A 84 1.38 -8.06 4.56
N LEU A 85 2.43 -8.87 4.67
CA LEU A 85 3.06 -9.52 3.52
C LEU A 85 2.10 -10.51 2.84
N ASP A 86 1.35 -11.29 3.60
CA ASP A 86 0.33 -12.20 3.08
C ASP A 86 -0.78 -11.42 2.35
N ASP A 87 -1.24 -10.28 2.92
CA ASP A 87 -2.22 -9.41 2.27
C ASP A 87 -1.67 -8.84 0.95
N MET A 88 -0.41 -8.38 0.92
CA MET A 88 0.25 -7.89 -0.30
C MET A 88 0.47 -8.98 -1.36
N GLU A 89 0.84 -10.19 -0.95
CA GLU A 89 1.00 -11.35 -1.85
C GLU A 89 -0.36 -11.74 -2.44
N SER A 90 -1.42 -11.76 -1.64
CA SER A 90 -2.79 -12.04 -2.09
C SER A 90 -3.34 -11.01 -3.08
N ALA A 91 -2.88 -9.76 -2.97
CA ALA A 91 -3.22 -8.67 -3.87
C ALA A 91 -2.29 -8.57 -5.09
N GLU A 92 -1.38 -9.53 -5.27
CA GLU A 92 -0.39 -9.57 -6.37
C GLU A 92 0.55 -8.34 -6.42
N ILE A 93 0.67 -7.60 -5.31
CA ILE A 93 1.56 -6.43 -5.17
C ILE A 93 3.02 -6.88 -5.05
N ILE A 94 3.24 -7.98 -4.32
CA ILE A 94 4.55 -8.61 -4.16
C ILE A 94 4.48 -10.08 -4.56
N GLN A 95 5.63 -10.67 -4.85
CA GLN A 95 5.77 -12.08 -5.13
C GLN A 95 7.01 -12.64 -4.46
N ARG A 96 6.96 -13.91 -4.05
CA ARG A 96 8.15 -14.66 -3.64
C ARG A 96 9.03 -14.90 -4.85
N VAL A 97 10.31 -14.58 -4.71
CA VAL A 97 11.31 -14.82 -5.75
C VAL A 97 12.44 -15.71 -5.21
N PRO A 98 13.00 -16.59 -6.03
CA PRO A 98 14.16 -17.36 -5.64
C PRO A 98 15.39 -16.44 -5.52
N ALA A 99 16.34 -16.84 -4.69
CA ALA A 99 17.58 -16.09 -4.42
C ALA A 99 18.34 -15.70 -5.70
N GLU A 100 18.37 -16.58 -6.70
CA GLU A 100 19.01 -16.39 -8.00
C GLU A 100 18.41 -15.25 -8.84
N PHE A 101 17.17 -14.84 -8.54
CA PHE A 101 16.53 -13.70 -9.20
C PHE A 101 17.11 -12.36 -8.74
N ILE A 102 17.78 -12.33 -7.58
CA ILE A 102 18.32 -11.13 -6.96
C ILE A 102 19.76 -10.91 -7.46
N LYS A 103 19.94 -9.87 -8.30
CA LYS A 103 21.24 -9.54 -8.92
C LYS A 103 22.38 -9.25 -7.93
N CYS A 104 22.05 -8.83 -6.70
CA CYS A 104 23.02 -8.37 -5.70
C CYS A 104 22.88 -9.15 -4.39
N LEU A 105 22.75 -10.47 -4.49
CA LEU A 105 22.77 -11.36 -3.32
C LEU A 105 24.18 -11.96 -3.15
N SER A 106 24.82 -11.72 -2.00
CA SER A 106 26.08 -12.36 -1.61
C SER A 106 25.87 -13.60 -0.77
#